data_AF-A0A920UFE4-F1
#
_entry.id   AF-A0A920UFE4-F1
#
_cell.length_a   1.000
_cell.length_b   1.000
_cell.length_c   1.000
_cell.angle_alpha   90.00
_cell.angle_beta   90.00
_cell.angle_gamma   90.00
#
_symmetry.space_group_name_H-M   'P 1'
#
loop_
_entity.id
_entity.type
_entity.pdbx_description
1 polymer ?
#
loop_
_entity_poly.entity_id
_entity_poly.type
_entity_poly.pdbx_seq_one_letter_code
_entity_poly.pdbx_strand_id
1 'polypeptide(L)'
;MDRAASWLRRGKRYVRRRCQYERGHFKVAIIGGGPAGIGAAVGLGQAWCWTDRFDRASWRGWWYTNGLPKKTGWSADVRRVDSWSVVFGEELAGRLTKRLAQTSTTIRLNTQVTKIYPAEKRLTLLGPDGFEDIVADAVVLAAGAREQTPAEKGWLAGSRTARVGFTRHVTGWLDRHGLLPARKPIVVGSDLIAYSAAAKLCALGSDEPVMIDRRRSPEASFFERLFFRRWTRPDWSGGSPLSR
;
A
#
# COMPACT_ATOMS: atom_id res chain seq x y z
N MET A 1 -2.01 16.13 26.07
CA MET A 1 -1.13 16.36 24.90
C MET A 1 0.31 15.83 25.08
N ASP A 2 0.74 15.40 26.27
CA ASP A 2 2.14 14.98 26.54
C ASP A 2 2.59 13.56 26.11
N ARG A 3 1.66 12.62 25.92
CA ARG A 3 2.06 11.22 25.59
C ARG A 3 2.61 11.06 24.17
N ALA A 4 2.15 11.88 23.22
CA ALA A 4 2.62 11.90 21.83
C ALA A 4 4.05 12.44 21.69
N ALA A 5 4.40 13.47 22.48
CA ALA A 5 5.74 14.05 22.52
C ALA A 5 6.78 13.11 23.16
N SER A 6 6.38 12.29 24.15
CA SER A 6 7.27 11.27 24.74
C SER A 6 7.58 10.12 23.77
N TRP A 7 6.69 9.86 22.80
CA TRP A 7 6.85 8.83 21.78
C TRP A 7 7.70 9.29 20.60
N LEU A 8 7.57 10.54 20.14
CA LEU A 8 8.49 11.14 19.16
C LEU A 8 9.94 11.18 19.68
N ARG A 9 10.12 11.44 20.98
CA ARG A 9 11.44 11.36 21.65
C ARG A 9 11.97 9.92 21.80
N ARG A 10 11.10 8.91 21.82
CA ARG A 10 11.48 7.47 21.83
C ARG A 10 11.68 6.91 20.42
N GLY A 11 10.95 7.39 19.42
CA GLY A 11 11.16 7.05 18.00
C GLY A 11 12.50 7.56 17.46
N LYS A 12 12.95 8.73 17.92
CA LYS A 12 14.32 9.21 17.67
C LYS A 12 15.42 8.32 18.28
N ARG A 13 15.07 7.44 19.22
CA ARG A 13 16.01 6.55 19.93
C ARG A 13 16.14 5.17 19.29
N TYR A 14 15.25 4.81 18.35
CA TYR A 14 15.33 3.55 17.61
C TYR A 14 16.38 3.57 16.49
N VAL A 15 16.98 4.73 16.24
CA VAL A 15 18.04 4.96 15.25
C VAL A 15 19.34 5.31 15.99
N ARG A 16 19.93 4.34 16.70
CA ARG A 16 21.36 4.38 17.10
C ARG A 16 21.74 3.08 17.83
N ARG A 17 21.87 1.98 17.08
CA ARG A 17 22.99 1.08 17.36
C ARG A 17 23.98 1.30 16.25
N ARG A 18 25.16 1.86 16.59
CA ARG A 18 26.32 1.89 15.70
C ARG A 18 26.62 0.43 15.34
N CYS A 19 26.12 -0.03 14.20
CA CYS A 19 26.67 -1.21 13.58
C CYS A 19 27.95 -0.73 12.90
N GLN A 20 29.09 -1.05 13.54
CA GLN A 20 30.42 -0.88 12.96
C GLN A 20 30.55 -1.89 11.83
N TYR A 21 30.05 -1.56 10.65
CA TYR A 21 30.51 -2.15 9.40
C TYR A 21 31.04 -0.99 8.56
N GLU A 22 32.28 -1.13 8.13
CA GLU A 22 33.01 -0.14 7.34
C GLU A 22 32.20 0.24 6.09
N ARG A 23 31.95 1.54 5.92
CA ARG A 23 31.36 2.21 4.73
C ARG A 23 30.42 1.35 3.86
N GLY A 24 29.13 1.37 4.18
CA GLY A 24 28.07 1.18 3.18
C GLY A 24 27.87 -0.23 2.59
N HIS A 25 28.49 -1.28 3.13
CA HIS A 25 28.27 -2.67 2.68
C HIS A 25 27.20 -3.40 3.51
N PHE A 26 26.33 -4.16 2.85
CA PHE A 26 25.23 -4.91 3.44
C PHE A 26 25.15 -6.34 2.88
N LYS A 27 24.70 -7.30 3.69
CA LYS A 27 24.43 -8.66 3.19
C LYS A 27 23.20 -8.70 2.27
N VAL A 28 22.10 -8.07 2.69
CA VAL A 28 20.85 -8.03 1.93
C VAL A 28 20.22 -6.65 2.00
N ALA A 29 19.93 -6.07 0.83
CA ALA A 29 19.14 -4.85 0.70
C ALA A 29 17.74 -5.16 0.19
N ILE A 30 16.71 -4.78 0.96
CA ILE A 30 15.30 -4.92 0.58
C ILE A 30 14.79 -3.56 0.10
N ILE A 31 14.30 -3.53 -1.14
CA ILE A 31 13.75 -2.33 -1.78
C ILE A 31 12.23 -2.37 -1.68
N GLY A 32 11.66 -1.63 -0.73
CA GLY A 32 10.23 -1.49 -0.54
C GLY A 32 9.77 -1.78 0.89
N GLY A 33 9.04 -0.85 1.50
CA GLY A 33 8.48 -0.97 2.85
C GLY A 33 7.07 -1.55 2.89
N GLY A 34 6.68 -2.28 1.85
CA GLY A 34 5.39 -2.96 1.76
C GLY A 34 5.28 -4.17 2.69
N PRO A 35 4.10 -4.81 2.78
CA PRO A 35 3.95 -6.07 3.53
C PRO A 35 4.90 -7.16 3.03
N ALA A 36 5.18 -7.20 1.72
CA ALA A 36 6.17 -8.12 1.15
C ALA A 36 7.60 -7.84 1.63
N GLY A 37 8.02 -6.58 1.64
CA GLY A 37 9.36 -6.19 2.08
C GLY A 37 9.54 -6.36 3.60
N ILE A 38 8.55 -5.99 4.40
CA ILE A 38 8.56 -6.24 5.85
C ILE A 38 8.55 -7.75 6.13
N GLY A 39 7.76 -8.54 5.38
CA GLY A 39 7.75 -10.00 5.49
C GLY A 39 9.12 -10.61 5.20
N ALA A 40 9.78 -10.16 4.12
CA ALA A 40 11.14 -10.59 3.78
C ALA A 40 12.14 -10.22 4.88
N ALA A 41 12.04 -9.02 5.44
CA ALA A 41 12.90 -8.56 6.54
C ALA A 41 12.74 -9.40 7.81
N VAL A 42 11.48 -9.71 8.16
CA VAL A 42 11.14 -10.58 9.29
C VAL A 42 11.70 -11.99 9.07
N GLY A 43 11.55 -12.54 7.87
CA GLY A 43 12.04 -13.87 7.53
C GLY A 43 13.57 -13.99 7.56
N LEU A 44 14.28 -12.94 7.14
CA LEU A 44 15.75 -12.92 7.17
C LEU A 44 16.33 -12.70 8.57
N GLY A 45 15.59 -12.07 9.49
CA GLY A 45 16.02 -11.83 10.88
C GLY A 45 17.16 -10.83 11.05
N GLN A 46 17.97 -10.61 10.01
CA GLN A 46 19.04 -9.62 9.89
C GLN A 46 19.08 -9.09 8.43
N ALA A 47 18.36 -8.01 8.14
CA ALA A 47 18.35 -7.39 6.81
C ALA A 47 18.37 -5.86 6.88
N TRP A 48 18.57 -5.19 5.75
CA TRP A 48 18.44 -3.74 5.64
C TRP A 48 17.26 -3.41 4.73
N CYS A 49 16.31 -2.64 5.25
CA CYS A 49 15.07 -2.29 4.55
C CYS A 49 15.04 -0.82 4.17
N TRP A 50 14.85 -0.57 2.88
CA TRP A 50 14.76 0.75 2.27
C TRP A 50 13.35 1.01 1.79
N THR A 51 12.87 2.25 1.95
CA THR A 51 11.48 2.58 1.66
C THR A 51 11.39 3.93 0.95
N ASP A 52 10.93 3.91 -0.31
CA ASP A 52 11.01 5.03 -1.25
C ASP A 52 10.14 6.25 -0.88
N ARG A 53 9.06 6.03 -0.13
CA ARG A 53 8.10 7.07 0.19
C ARG A 53 7.35 6.72 1.47
N PHE A 54 8.05 6.81 2.59
CA PHE A 54 7.42 6.89 3.92
C PHE A 54 7.18 8.36 4.25
N ASP A 55 6.05 8.91 3.84
CA ASP A 55 5.67 10.28 4.19
C ASP A 55 5.81 10.51 5.71
N ARG A 56 6.47 11.63 6.06
CA ARG A 56 7.11 11.98 7.35
C ARG A 56 6.22 11.87 8.60
N ALA A 57 4.92 11.61 8.46
CA ALA A 57 3.95 11.57 9.57
C ALA A 57 3.47 10.16 9.98
N SER A 58 3.79 9.08 9.26
CA SER A 58 2.98 7.85 9.35
C SER A 58 3.75 6.53 9.33
N TRP A 59 4.61 6.31 10.35
CA TRP A 59 4.94 4.96 10.83
C TRP A 59 3.68 4.19 11.31
N ARG A 60 2.57 4.92 11.56
CA ARG A 60 1.24 4.33 11.74
C ARG A 60 0.71 3.88 10.38
N GLY A 61 0.98 2.61 10.07
CA GLY A 61 0.25 1.77 9.12
C GLY A 61 -0.24 2.47 7.86
N TRP A 62 0.67 2.90 6.99
CA TRP A 62 0.32 3.55 5.73
C TRP A 62 -0.43 2.66 4.73
N TRP A 63 -0.38 1.34 4.93
CA TRP A 63 -1.26 0.42 4.23
C TRP A 63 -2.70 0.47 4.75
N TYR A 64 -2.90 0.90 6.00
CA TYR A 64 -4.04 0.42 6.77
C TYR A 64 -4.64 1.32 7.87
N THR A 65 -4.14 2.51 8.16
CA THR A 65 -4.64 3.25 9.35
C THR A 65 -5.07 4.67 9.07
N ASN A 66 -6.34 4.88 9.41
CA ASN A 66 -6.95 6.04 10.09
C ASN A 66 -7.73 7.06 9.27
N GLY A 67 -9.07 6.93 9.37
CA GLY A 67 -10.00 8.06 9.51
C GLY A 67 -11.50 7.71 9.43
N LEU A 68 -11.87 6.45 9.17
CA LEU A 68 -13.18 5.96 9.59
C LEU A 68 -13.07 5.28 10.96
N PRO A 69 -13.92 5.62 11.95
CA PRO A 69 -13.90 4.96 13.24
C PRO A 69 -14.08 3.45 13.07
N LYS A 70 -13.46 2.68 13.98
CA LYS A 70 -13.49 1.21 14.15
C LYS A 70 -14.89 0.54 14.13
N LYS A 71 -15.98 1.26 13.85
CA LYS A 71 -17.34 0.76 13.96
C LYS A 71 -17.75 -0.26 12.89
N THR A 72 -17.00 -0.41 11.78
CA THR A 72 -17.57 -1.09 10.60
C THR A 72 -16.74 -2.21 9.97
N GLY A 73 -15.55 -2.57 10.48
CA GLY A 73 -14.79 -3.71 9.95
C GLY A 73 -14.22 -3.48 8.54
N TRP A 74 -13.61 -2.32 8.29
CA TRP A 74 -13.08 -1.95 6.98
C TRP A 74 -11.57 -1.99 6.96
N SER A 75 -11.01 -2.71 6.00
CA SER A 75 -9.63 -2.50 5.55
C SER A 75 -9.55 -2.82 4.08
N ALA A 76 -8.75 -2.05 3.34
CA ALA A 76 -8.57 -2.10 1.89
C ALA A 76 -7.89 -3.39 1.37
N ASP A 77 -7.77 -4.42 2.20
CA ASP A 77 -6.94 -5.58 1.94
C ASP A 77 -7.44 -6.67 2.89
N VAL A 78 -8.61 -7.23 2.54
CA VAL A 78 -9.07 -8.48 3.15
C VAL A 78 -8.20 -9.58 2.56
N ARG A 79 -7.22 -10.03 3.33
CA ARG A 79 -6.49 -11.25 2.98
C ARG A 79 -7.09 -12.37 3.79
N ARG A 80 -7.58 -13.39 3.08
CA ARG A 80 -7.88 -14.68 3.68
C ARG A 80 -6.56 -15.29 4.12
N VAL A 81 -6.35 -15.38 5.42
CA VAL A 81 -5.25 -16.18 5.98
C VAL A 81 -5.93 -17.44 6.50
N ASP A 82 -5.69 -18.53 5.78
CA ASP A 82 -6.28 -19.85 5.98
C ASP A 82 -7.81 -19.85 5.90
N SER A 83 -8.42 -21.03 5.82
CA SER A 83 -9.77 -21.22 5.28
C SER A 83 -10.92 -20.53 6.04
N TRP A 84 -10.69 -19.74 7.10
CA TRP A 84 -11.76 -19.12 7.89
C TRP A 84 -11.49 -17.72 8.47
N SER A 85 -10.31 -17.11 8.29
CA SER A 85 -10.00 -15.81 8.93
C SER A 85 -9.76 -14.68 7.93
N VAL A 86 -10.58 -13.63 8.03
CA VAL A 86 -10.35 -12.35 7.35
C VAL A 86 -9.40 -11.53 8.22
N VAL A 87 -8.18 -11.31 7.76
CA VAL A 87 -7.26 -10.40 8.43
C VAL A 87 -7.43 -9.02 7.82
N PHE A 88 -7.81 -8.08 8.68
CA PHE A 88 -7.84 -6.68 8.30
C PHE A 88 -6.42 -6.19 8.10
N GLY A 89 -6.27 -5.38 7.07
CA GLY A 89 -5.03 -4.72 6.81
C GLY A 89 -4.32 -4.14 8.04
N GLU A 90 -5.00 -3.34 8.87
CA GLU A 90 -4.36 -2.66 10.03
C GLU A 90 -3.76 -3.67 11.00
N GLU A 91 -4.49 -4.76 11.18
CA GLU A 91 -4.06 -5.87 11.98
C GLU A 91 -2.84 -6.56 11.36
N LEU A 92 -2.82 -6.76 10.04
CA LEU A 92 -1.67 -7.33 9.34
C LEU A 92 -0.41 -6.46 9.48
N ALA A 93 -0.50 -5.14 9.27
CA ALA A 93 0.66 -4.28 9.50
C ALA A 93 1.06 -4.22 10.96
N GLY A 94 0.11 -4.23 11.91
CA GLY A 94 0.41 -4.26 13.33
C GLY A 94 1.18 -5.54 13.70
N ARG A 95 0.74 -6.70 13.20
CA ARG A 95 1.41 -7.99 13.39
C ARG A 95 2.82 -8.00 12.78
N LEU A 96 2.96 -7.54 11.53
CA LEU A 96 4.24 -7.47 10.83
C LEU A 96 5.22 -6.50 11.51
N THR A 97 4.75 -5.34 11.94
CA THR A 97 5.58 -4.33 12.64
C THR A 97 6.10 -4.87 13.98
N LYS A 98 5.26 -5.58 14.74
CA LYS A 98 5.67 -6.22 16.00
C LYS A 98 6.77 -7.26 15.77
N ARG A 99 6.62 -8.09 14.74
CA ARG A 99 7.63 -9.09 14.35
C ARG A 99 8.93 -8.42 13.88
N LEU A 100 8.82 -7.36 13.07
CA LEU A 100 9.98 -6.62 12.58
C LEU A 100 10.80 -6.01 13.73
N ALA A 101 10.13 -5.49 14.76
CA ALA A 101 10.78 -4.92 15.94
C ALA A 101 11.59 -5.94 16.77
N GLN A 102 11.36 -7.24 16.57
CA GLN A 102 12.13 -8.31 17.22
C GLN A 102 13.40 -8.70 16.43
N THR A 103 13.62 -8.10 15.26
CA THR A 103 14.79 -8.37 14.40
C THR A 103 15.86 -7.29 14.57
N SER A 104 17.09 -7.57 14.15
CA SER A 104 18.16 -6.56 14.07
C SER A 104 18.15 -5.78 12.75
N THR A 105 17.00 -5.76 12.06
CA THR A 105 16.84 -5.11 10.76
C THR A 105 16.97 -3.60 10.91
N THR A 106 17.84 -2.99 10.10
CA THR A 106 17.90 -1.53 10.04
C THR A 106 16.95 -1.01 8.96
N ILE A 107 16.16 -0.01 9.32
CA ILE A 107 15.10 0.55 8.49
C ILE A 107 15.47 1.98 8.13
N ARG A 108 15.49 2.30 6.84
CA ARG A 108 15.66 3.67 6.35
C ARG A 108 14.38 4.15 5.66
N LEU A 109 13.80 5.17 6.27
CA LEU A 109 12.58 5.83 5.82
C LEU A 109 12.94 7.02 4.95
N ASN A 110 12.00 7.46 4.11
CA ASN A 110 12.21 8.58 3.18
C ASN A 110 13.42 8.39 2.27
N THR A 111 13.72 7.16 1.87
CA THR A 111 14.93 6.83 1.09
C THR A 111 14.55 6.02 -0.13
N GLN A 112 14.72 6.61 -1.31
CA GLN A 112 14.40 6.00 -2.59
C GLN A 112 15.65 5.42 -3.24
N VAL A 113 15.55 4.19 -3.77
CA VAL A 113 16.58 3.65 -4.67
C VAL A 113 16.35 4.25 -6.06
N THR A 114 17.35 4.93 -6.58
CA THR A 114 17.28 5.60 -7.89
C THR A 114 17.95 4.80 -9.00
N LYS A 115 19.01 4.05 -8.66
CA LYS A 115 19.75 3.21 -9.61
C LYS A 115 20.21 1.92 -8.94
N ILE A 116 20.24 0.85 -9.73
CA ILE A 116 20.76 -0.47 -9.36
C ILE A 116 21.87 -0.81 -10.36
N TYR A 117 23.05 -1.14 -9.86
CA TYR A 117 24.21 -1.56 -10.67
C TYR A 117 24.52 -3.02 -10.32
N PRO A 118 23.96 -4.00 -11.06
CA PRO A 118 24.09 -5.41 -10.71
C PRO A 118 25.53 -5.91 -10.70
N ALA A 119 26.36 -5.47 -11.66
CA ALA A 119 27.75 -5.89 -11.78
C ALA A 119 28.61 -5.45 -10.58
N GLU A 120 28.33 -4.26 -10.05
CA GLU A 120 29.06 -3.66 -8.92
C GLU A 120 28.40 -3.98 -7.57
N LYS A 121 27.27 -4.70 -7.58
CA LYS A 121 26.42 -4.92 -6.40
C LYS A 121 26.06 -3.62 -5.68
N ARG A 122 25.97 -2.52 -6.42
CA ARG A 122 25.84 -1.16 -5.89
C ARG A 122 24.43 -0.63 -6.11
N LEU A 123 23.92 0.13 -5.14
CA LEU A 123 22.66 0.85 -5.20
C LEU A 123 22.91 2.33 -4.95
N THR A 124 22.35 3.20 -5.78
CA THR A 124 22.32 4.64 -5.50
C THR A 124 20.98 5.00 -4.87
N LEU A 125 21.06 5.63 -3.72
CA LEU A 125 19.92 6.03 -2.91
C LEU A 125 19.80 7.54 -2.89
N LEU A 126 18.57 8.02 -2.75
CA LEU A 126 18.23 9.41 -2.49
C LEU A 126 17.45 9.46 -1.18
N GLY A 127 18.08 9.97 -0.12
CA GLY A 127 17.51 10.15 1.20
C GLY A 127 17.38 11.62 1.61
N PRO A 128 16.96 11.89 2.85
CA PRO A 128 16.87 13.26 3.38
C PRO A 128 18.22 13.99 3.41
N ASP A 129 19.31 13.23 3.52
CA ASP A 129 20.68 13.73 3.59
C ASP A 129 21.35 13.81 2.20
N GLY A 130 20.60 13.56 1.12
CA GLY A 130 21.08 13.61 -0.26
C GLY A 130 21.32 12.24 -0.88
N PHE A 131 22.19 12.21 -1.88
CA PHE A 131 22.59 10.99 -2.57
C PHE A 131 23.63 10.21 -1.77
N GLU A 132 23.47 8.90 -1.72
CA GLU A 132 24.44 7.99 -1.13
C GLU A 132 24.52 6.70 -1.95
N ASP A 133 25.69 6.09 -1.99
CA ASP A 133 25.89 4.79 -2.60
C ASP A 133 26.11 3.74 -1.51
N ILE A 134 25.52 2.57 -1.72
CA ILE A 134 25.68 1.40 -0.86
C ILE A 134 25.99 0.16 -1.70
N VAL A 135 26.61 -0.84 -1.08
CA VAL A 135 26.88 -2.14 -1.69
C VAL A 135 26.08 -3.21 -0.95
N ALA A 136 25.51 -4.16 -1.68
CA ALA A 136 24.72 -5.25 -1.10
C ALA A 136 25.02 -6.61 -1.74
N ASP A 137 25.30 -7.66 -0.95
CA ASP A 137 25.59 -8.99 -1.51
C ASP A 137 24.40 -9.58 -2.28
N ALA A 138 23.18 -9.26 -1.84
CA ALA A 138 21.92 -9.58 -2.49
C ALA A 138 20.90 -8.42 -2.39
N VAL A 139 20.00 -8.34 -3.38
CA VAL A 139 18.94 -7.32 -3.46
C VAL A 139 17.59 -8.01 -3.61
N VAL A 140 16.63 -7.63 -2.75
CA VAL A 140 15.24 -8.08 -2.82
C VAL A 140 14.35 -6.94 -3.30
N LEU A 141 13.67 -7.13 -4.43
CA LEU A 141 12.72 -6.16 -4.97
C LEU A 141 11.32 -6.42 -4.40
N ALA A 142 10.87 -5.51 -3.54
CA ALA A 142 9.55 -5.54 -2.89
C ALA A 142 8.82 -4.18 -3.03
N ALA A 143 9.06 -3.48 -4.15
CA ALA A 143 8.57 -2.12 -4.40
C ALA A 143 7.04 -2.03 -4.63
N GLY A 144 6.37 -3.17 -4.77
CA GLY A 144 4.94 -3.23 -5.06
C GLY A 144 4.62 -2.94 -6.52
N ALA A 145 3.33 -2.72 -6.81
CA ALA A 145 2.83 -2.41 -8.14
C ALA A 145 2.14 -1.05 -8.15
N ARG A 146 2.36 -0.30 -9.23
CA ARG A 146 1.60 0.92 -9.51
C ARG A 146 0.26 0.58 -10.16
N GLU A 147 -0.73 1.45 -9.97
CA GLU A 147 -1.97 1.35 -10.74
C GLU A 147 -1.72 1.67 -12.22
N GLN A 148 -2.44 1.00 -13.10
CA GLN A 148 -2.43 1.27 -14.53
C GLN A 148 -3.20 2.56 -14.82
N THR A 149 -2.61 3.43 -15.64
CA THR A 149 -3.26 4.61 -16.19
C THR A 149 -4.37 4.21 -17.18
N PRO A 150 -5.33 5.12 -17.48
CA PRO A 150 -6.32 4.85 -18.53
C PRO A 150 -5.70 4.50 -19.89
N ALA A 151 -4.62 5.20 -20.26
CA ALA A 151 -3.88 4.93 -21.50
C ALA A 151 -3.28 3.52 -21.54
N GLU A 152 -2.72 3.06 -20.42
CA GLU A 152 -2.15 1.71 -20.31
C GLU A 152 -3.21 0.61 -20.28
N LYS A 153 -4.42 0.91 -19.79
CA LYS A 153 -5.56 0.00 -19.90
C LYS A 153 -5.99 -0.17 -21.36
N GLY A 154 -5.85 0.87 -22.21
CA GLY A 154 -6.02 0.80 -23.66
C GLY A 154 -7.46 0.66 -24.19
N TRP A 155 -8.43 0.35 -23.33
CA TRP A 155 -9.87 0.26 -23.68
C TRP A 155 -10.70 1.42 -23.13
N LEU A 156 -10.07 2.38 -22.44
CA LEU A 156 -10.70 3.60 -21.97
C LEU A 156 -10.30 4.74 -22.91
N ALA A 157 -11.30 5.33 -23.56
CA ALA A 157 -11.10 6.52 -24.39
C ALA A 157 -11.29 7.81 -23.56
N GLY A 158 -10.66 8.89 -24.03
CA GLY A 158 -10.82 10.23 -23.46
C GLY A 158 -9.70 10.66 -22.52
N SER A 159 -9.82 11.90 -22.03
CA SER A 159 -8.80 12.57 -21.22
C SER A 159 -8.99 12.30 -19.72
N ARG A 160 -7.88 12.26 -18.99
CA ARG A 160 -7.89 12.23 -17.51
C ARG A 160 -8.20 13.62 -16.95
N THR A 161 -9.48 13.94 -16.80
CA THR A 161 -9.93 15.22 -16.21
C THR A 161 -9.75 15.21 -14.68
N ALA A 162 -9.96 16.36 -14.02
CA ALA A 162 -9.74 16.55 -12.58
C ALA A 162 -10.51 15.56 -11.66
N ARG A 163 -11.58 14.93 -12.17
CA ARG A 163 -12.39 13.94 -11.42
C ARG A 163 -12.01 12.49 -11.73
N VAL A 164 -11.00 12.26 -12.58
CA VAL A 164 -10.47 10.93 -12.89
C VAL A 164 -9.22 10.67 -12.05
N GLY A 165 -9.40 9.85 -11.01
CA GLY A 165 -8.38 9.52 -10.03
C GLY A 165 -7.97 8.05 -10.08
N PHE A 166 -6.79 7.78 -9.54
CA PHE A 166 -6.39 6.43 -9.16
C PHE A 166 -7.13 6.01 -7.88
N THR A 167 -7.41 4.72 -7.73
CA THR A 167 -8.13 4.18 -6.58
C THR A 167 -7.41 4.52 -5.28
N ARG A 168 -6.07 4.43 -5.24
CA ARG A 168 -5.23 4.81 -4.10
C ARG A 168 -5.37 6.27 -3.68
N HIS A 169 -5.63 7.18 -4.63
CA HIS A 169 -5.84 8.59 -4.28
C HIS A 169 -7.23 8.77 -3.66
N VAL A 170 -8.25 8.14 -4.25
CA VAL A 170 -9.63 8.16 -3.75
C VAL A 170 -9.71 7.58 -2.35
N THR A 171 -9.17 6.38 -2.13
CA THR A 171 -9.15 5.76 -0.79
C THR A 171 -8.32 6.58 0.19
N GLY A 172 -7.25 7.24 -0.25
CA GLY A 172 -6.49 8.18 0.57
C GLY A 172 -7.32 9.37 1.05
N TRP A 173 -8.19 9.93 0.20
CA TRP A 173 -9.12 11.00 0.59
C TRP A 173 -10.20 10.54 1.57
N LEU A 174 -10.81 9.39 1.27
CA LEU A 174 -11.84 8.78 2.09
C LEU A 174 -11.28 8.43 3.48
N ASP A 175 -10.17 7.68 3.51
CA ASP A 175 -9.61 7.16 4.75
C ASP A 175 -8.92 8.26 5.55
N ARG A 176 -8.05 9.10 4.97
CA ARG A 176 -7.22 10.02 5.77
C ARG A 176 -7.86 11.37 6.03
N HIS A 177 -8.74 11.81 5.14
CA HIS A 177 -9.30 13.15 5.19
C HIS A 177 -10.81 13.15 5.42
N GLY A 178 -11.48 11.99 5.37
CA GLY A 178 -12.94 11.90 5.47
C GLY A 178 -13.66 12.64 4.34
N LEU A 179 -12.97 12.86 3.21
CA LEU A 179 -13.50 13.62 2.09
C LEU A 179 -14.17 12.69 1.11
N LEU A 180 -15.43 12.97 0.76
CA LEU A 180 -16.15 12.26 -0.29
C LEU A 180 -15.89 12.94 -1.66
N PRO A 181 -15.11 12.34 -2.57
CA PRO A 181 -14.73 12.99 -3.81
C PRO A 181 -15.82 12.96 -4.89
N ALA A 182 -16.79 12.04 -4.78
CA ALA A 182 -17.87 11.89 -5.73
C ALA A 182 -19.14 11.37 -5.04
N ARG A 183 -20.29 11.99 -5.34
CA ARG A 183 -21.61 11.49 -4.92
C ARG A 183 -22.13 10.37 -5.81
N LYS A 184 -21.84 10.41 -7.12
CA LYS A 184 -22.21 9.39 -8.11
C LYS A 184 -20.94 8.82 -8.76
N PRO A 185 -20.21 7.94 -8.08
CA PRO A 185 -18.93 7.45 -8.55
C PRO A 185 -19.08 6.39 -9.66
N ILE A 186 -18.14 6.42 -10.62
CA ILE A 186 -17.90 5.32 -11.55
C ILE A 186 -16.56 4.71 -11.16
N VAL A 187 -16.53 3.40 -10.95
CA VAL A 187 -15.33 2.64 -10.60
C VAL A 187 -14.93 1.77 -11.79
N VAL A 188 -13.68 1.90 -12.22
CA VAL A 188 -13.17 1.16 -13.38
C VAL A 188 -12.33 -0.02 -12.94
N GLY A 189 -12.91 -1.22 -13.04
CA GLY A 189 -12.35 -2.48 -12.57
C GLY A 189 -13.38 -3.26 -11.75
N SER A 190 -13.15 -4.58 -11.63
CA SER A 190 -14.03 -5.50 -10.90
C SER A 190 -13.28 -6.42 -9.93
N ASP A 191 -12.05 -6.04 -9.56
CA ASP A 191 -11.24 -6.74 -8.58
C ASP A 191 -11.63 -6.39 -7.13
N LEU A 192 -11.00 -7.07 -6.17
CA LEU A 192 -11.23 -6.85 -4.74
C LEU A 192 -11.00 -5.38 -4.32
N ILE A 193 -10.04 -4.70 -4.95
CA ILE A 193 -9.69 -3.30 -4.67
C ILE A 193 -10.83 -2.39 -5.11
N ALA A 194 -11.41 -2.64 -6.28
CA ALA A 194 -12.54 -1.90 -6.82
C ALA A 194 -13.79 -2.05 -5.93
N TYR A 195 -14.12 -3.27 -5.49
CA TYR A 195 -15.19 -3.50 -4.53
C TYR A 195 -14.93 -2.81 -3.18
N SER A 196 -13.69 -2.84 -2.69
CA SER A 196 -13.33 -2.12 -1.47
C SER A 196 -13.52 -0.61 -1.61
N ALA A 197 -13.11 -0.03 -2.73
CA ALA A 197 -13.28 1.40 -3.01
C ALA A 197 -14.76 1.78 -3.14
N ALA A 198 -15.54 0.99 -3.88
CA ALA A 198 -16.99 1.17 -4.05
C ALA A 198 -17.69 1.20 -2.69
N ALA A 199 -17.39 0.20 -1.88
CA ALA A 199 -17.91 0.11 -0.54
C ALA A 199 -17.54 1.37 0.28
N LYS A 200 -16.28 1.86 0.23
CA LYS A 200 -15.84 3.00 1.05
C LYS A 200 -16.54 4.29 0.67
N LEU A 201 -16.84 4.45 -0.62
CA LEU A 201 -17.61 5.57 -1.13
C LEU A 201 -19.04 5.55 -0.55
N CYS A 202 -19.73 4.40 -0.60
CA CYS A 202 -21.05 4.22 0.00
C CYS A 202 -21.04 4.52 1.51
N ALA A 203 -20.02 4.03 2.23
CA ALA A 203 -19.89 4.24 3.67
C ALA A 203 -19.75 5.72 4.06
N LEU A 204 -19.22 6.56 3.16
CA LEU A 204 -19.13 8.01 3.32
C LEU A 204 -20.29 8.78 2.66
N GLY A 205 -21.32 8.08 2.21
CA GLY A 205 -22.57 8.68 1.72
C GLY A 205 -22.61 8.98 0.23
N SER A 206 -21.83 8.28 -0.60
CA SER A 206 -22.10 8.24 -2.05
C SER A 206 -23.33 7.39 -2.36
N ASP A 207 -23.91 7.64 -3.54
CA ASP A 207 -24.80 6.70 -4.21
C ASP A 207 -24.04 5.40 -4.55
N GLU A 208 -24.80 4.37 -4.90
CA GLU A 208 -24.27 3.09 -5.33
C GLU A 208 -23.37 3.26 -6.58
N PRO A 209 -22.08 2.84 -6.52
CA PRO A 209 -21.17 3.02 -7.62
C PRO A 209 -21.54 2.17 -8.84
N VAL A 210 -21.39 2.75 -10.02
CA VAL A 210 -21.41 1.97 -11.26
C VAL A 210 -20.00 1.43 -11.50
N MET A 211 -19.87 0.11 -11.58
CA MET A 211 -18.61 -0.57 -11.86
C MET A 211 -18.54 -0.98 -13.33
N ILE A 212 -17.44 -0.63 -14.01
CA ILE A 212 -17.21 -1.01 -15.41
C ILE A 212 -15.93 -1.82 -15.55
N ASP A 213 -15.98 -2.89 -16.35
CA ASP A 213 -14.82 -3.72 -16.66
C ASP A 213 -14.88 -4.23 -18.10
N ARG A 214 -13.72 -4.49 -18.72
CA ARG A 214 -13.64 -5.15 -20.02
C ARG A 214 -14.05 -6.63 -19.94
N ARG A 215 -13.90 -7.25 -18.76
CA ARG A 215 -14.24 -8.67 -18.57
C ARG A 215 -15.74 -8.90 -18.70
N ARG A 216 -16.12 -10.08 -19.20
CA ARG A 216 -17.52 -10.55 -19.27
C ARG A 216 -18.10 -10.99 -17.91
N SER A 217 -17.23 -11.17 -16.92
CA SER A 217 -17.61 -11.47 -15.54
C SER A 217 -16.69 -10.68 -14.59
N PRO A 218 -17.15 -10.34 -13.37
CA PRO A 218 -16.31 -9.70 -12.37
C PRO A 218 -15.04 -10.52 -12.06
N GLU A 219 -13.93 -9.85 -11.82
CA GLU A 219 -12.67 -10.46 -11.40
C GLU A 219 -12.71 -10.98 -9.96
N ALA A 220 -13.43 -10.27 -9.07
CA ALA A 220 -13.66 -10.73 -7.71
C ALA A 220 -14.53 -12.00 -7.68
N SER A 221 -14.11 -12.96 -6.85
CA SER A 221 -14.82 -14.21 -6.62
C SER A 221 -16.23 -13.97 -6.05
N PHE A 222 -17.08 -15.00 -6.13
CA PHE A 222 -18.42 -14.94 -5.54
C PHE A 222 -18.41 -14.58 -4.04
N PHE A 223 -17.49 -15.19 -3.27
CA PHE A 223 -17.40 -14.94 -1.83
C PHE A 223 -16.93 -13.53 -1.48
N GLU A 224 -15.98 -12.99 -2.25
CA GLU A 224 -15.52 -11.60 -2.07
C GLU A 224 -16.65 -10.61 -2.37
N ARG A 225 -17.40 -10.84 -3.45
CA ARG A 225 -18.58 -10.03 -3.78
C ARG A 225 -19.65 -10.13 -2.70
N LEU A 226 -19.91 -11.33 -2.19
CA LEU A 226 -20.87 -11.55 -1.10
C LEU A 226 -20.45 -10.85 0.19
N PHE A 227 -19.15 -10.83 0.51
CA PHE A 227 -18.62 -10.10 1.65
C PHE A 227 -18.95 -8.59 1.55
N PHE A 228 -18.75 -7.98 0.38
CA PHE A 228 -19.01 -6.56 0.18
C PHE A 228 -20.51 -6.18 0.11
N ARG A 229 -21.42 -7.13 -0.13
CA ARG A 229 -22.88 -6.89 -0.18
C ARG A 229 -23.48 -6.32 1.11
N ARG A 230 -22.75 -6.41 2.23
CA ARG A 230 -23.12 -5.75 3.48
C ARG A 230 -23.05 -4.22 3.38
N TRP A 231 -22.30 -3.67 2.43
CA TRP A 231 -22.03 -2.24 2.33
C TRP A 231 -22.29 -1.62 0.95
N THR A 232 -22.20 -2.41 -0.12
CA THR A 232 -22.37 -1.93 -1.50
C THR A 232 -22.99 -3.04 -2.34
N ARG A 233 -23.86 -2.66 -3.28
CA ARG A 233 -24.43 -3.51 -4.32
C ARG A 233 -24.21 -2.84 -5.68
N PRO A 234 -22.96 -2.73 -6.13
CA PRO A 234 -22.63 -1.90 -7.27
C PRO A 234 -23.26 -2.47 -8.54
N ASP A 235 -23.83 -1.59 -9.35
CA ASP A 235 -24.30 -1.94 -10.68
C ASP A 235 -23.07 -2.19 -11.56
N TRP A 236 -22.85 -3.46 -11.91
CA TRP A 236 -21.70 -3.86 -12.69
C TRP A 236 -22.08 -4.07 -14.17
N SER A 237 -21.34 -3.42 -15.06
CA SER A 237 -21.43 -3.60 -16.50
C SER A 237 -20.10 -4.09 -17.05
N GLY A 238 -20.14 -5.22 -17.74
CA GLY A 238 -18.96 -5.86 -18.32
C GLY A 238 -19.05 -6.04 -19.82
N GLY A 239 -17.87 -6.13 -20.45
CA GLY A 239 -17.73 -6.35 -21.88
C GLY A 239 -17.44 -5.05 -22.64
N SER A 240 -16.67 -5.18 -23.72
CA SER A 240 -16.36 -4.05 -24.60
C SER A 240 -17.55 -3.73 -25.51
N PRO A 241 -18.02 -2.48 -25.59
CA PRO A 241 -18.88 -2.03 -26.68
C PRO A 241 -18.20 -2.20 -28.05
N LEU A 242 -16.87 -2.24 -28.09
CA LEU A 242 -16.04 -2.34 -29.30
C LEU A 242 -15.84 -3.79 -29.78
N SER A 243 -16.76 -4.70 -29.47
CA SER A 243 -16.76 -6.09 -29.94
C SER A 243 -17.96 -6.43 -30.82
N ARG A 244 -18.56 -5.41 -31.44
CA ARG A 244 -19.51 -5.54 -32.55
C ARG A 244 -18.93 -4.87 -33.78
#